data_AF-A0A7L9FK31-F1
#
_entry.id   AF-A0A7L9FK31-F1
#
_cell.length_a   1.000
_cell.length_b   1.000
_cell.length_c   1.000
_cell.angle_alpha   90.00
_cell.angle_beta   90.00
_cell.angle_gamma   90.00
#
_symmetry.space_group_name_H-M   'P 1'
#
loop_
_entity.id
_entity.type
_entity.pdbx_description
1 polymer ?
#
loop_
_entity_poly.entity_id
_entity_poly.type
_entity_poly.pdbx_seq_one_letter_code
_entity_poly.pdbx_strand_id
1 'polypeptide(L)'
;MTEVYQQPGSGTPNGLYVYSREKKGWILLDRFWLGDNGLHVIYFDNTLCPACRRFDKVWFPFVEKNADQAGNTYFMIALCNWFAKQCDSEPARRLFEIFDVHVSPTIVFLLRENGKVKKSFKNEGSMTMEKLTLTYVLFTMQA
;
A
#
# COMPACT_ATOMS: atom_id res chain seq x y z
N MET A 1 21.58 1.93 -8.93
CA MET A 1 20.64 3.07 -8.81
C MET A 1 19.28 2.50 -8.45
N THR A 2 18.64 3.00 -7.39
CA THR A 2 17.29 2.54 -7.03
C THR A 2 16.28 3.17 -7.99
N GLU A 3 15.57 2.34 -8.75
CA GLU A 3 14.53 2.78 -9.69
C GLU A 3 13.38 3.47 -8.94
N VAL A 4 12.85 4.54 -9.53
CA VAL A 4 11.76 5.34 -8.95
C VAL A 4 10.59 5.32 -9.92
N TYR A 5 9.45 4.83 -9.45
CA TYR A 5 8.22 4.74 -10.22
C TYR A 5 7.28 5.87 -9.81
N GLN A 6 6.61 6.50 -10.77
CA GLN A 6 5.62 7.55 -10.45
C GLN A 6 4.29 6.92 -10.02
N GLN A 7 3.84 5.88 -10.73
CA GLN A 7 2.58 5.19 -10.46
C GLN A 7 2.74 3.69 -10.75
N PRO A 8 3.13 2.86 -9.76
CA PRO A 8 3.13 1.40 -9.90
C PRO A 8 1.76 0.88 -10.32
N GLY A 9 1.73 -0.06 -11.27
CA GLY A 9 0.50 -0.55 -11.84
C GLY A 9 0.76 -1.44 -13.07
N SER A 10 -0.14 -1.41 -14.04
CA SER A 10 0.03 -2.22 -15.26
C SER A 10 1.28 -1.78 -16.03
N GLY A 11 2.19 -2.73 -16.29
CA GLY A 11 3.46 -2.48 -16.98
C GLY A 11 4.66 -2.22 -16.06
N THR A 12 4.46 -2.14 -14.74
CA THR A 12 5.57 -2.19 -13.77
C THR A 12 5.77 -3.62 -13.26
N PRO A 13 6.96 -3.98 -12.74
CA PRO A 13 7.19 -5.28 -12.12
C PRO A 13 6.18 -5.58 -11.00
N ASN A 14 5.92 -6.86 -10.70
CA ASN A 14 5.28 -7.15 -9.41
C ASN A 14 6.25 -6.78 -8.29
N GLY A 15 5.73 -6.39 -7.14
CA GLY A 15 6.60 -5.78 -6.15
C GLY A 15 5.92 -5.28 -4.91
N LEU A 16 6.72 -5.17 -3.85
CA LEU A 16 6.41 -4.33 -2.72
C LEU A 16 7.00 -2.94 -2.99
N TYR A 17 6.14 -1.97 -3.20
CA TYR A 17 6.54 -0.58 -3.41
C TYR A 17 6.31 0.21 -2.13
N VAL A 18 7.23 1.12 -1.81
CA VAL A 18 7.10 2.08 -0.71
C VAL A 18 7.30 3.48 -1.24
N TYR A 19 6.43 4.41 -0.84
CA TYR A 19 6.56 5.81 -1.26
C TYR A 19 7.75 6.48 -0.56
N SER A 20 8.66 7.03 -1.35
CA SER A 20 9.79 7.85 -0.89
C SER A 20 9.43 9.32 -0.97
N ARG A 21 9.42 10.00 0.18
CA ARG A 21 9.24 11.45 0.29
C ARG A 21 10.38 12.22 -0.37
N GLU A 22 11.60 11.75 -0.16
CA GLU A 22 12.82 12.36 -0.70
C GLU A 22 12.80 12.35 -2.24
N LYS A 23 12.43 11.22 -2.83
CA LYS A 23 12.44 11.03 -4.29
C LYS A 23 11.10 11.38 -4.95
N LYS A 24 10.08 11.73 -4.15
CA LYS A 24 8.70 11.99 -4.59
C LYS A 24 8.20 10.92 -5.56
N GLY A 25 8.30 9.66 -5.15
CA GLY A 25 7.96 8.52 -5.98
C GLY A 25 8.12 7.19 -5.26
N TRP A 26 7.72 6.13 -5.92
CA TRP A 26 7.64 4.78 -5.38
C TRP A 26 8.93 4.01 -5.61
N ILE A 27 9.42 3.38 -4.56
CA ILE A 27 10.62 2.56 -4.57
C ILE A 27 10.22 1.10 -4.48
N LEU A 28 10.62 0.32 -5.48
CA LEU A 28 10.51 -1.12 -5.45
C LEU A 28 11.50 -1.69 -4.44
N LEU A 29 10.99 -2.45 -3.47
CA LEU A 29 11.80 -3.17 -2.50
C LEU A 29 12.14 -4.58 -3.00
N ASP A 30 13.38 -4.99 -2.78
CA ASP A 30 13.91 -6.33 -3.04
C ASP A 30 13.65 -7.31 -1.88
N ARG A 31 13.06 -6.82 -0.78
CA ARG A 31 12.84 -7.58 0.45
C ARG A 31 11.47 -7.33 1.05
N PHE A 32 10.97 -8.31 1.78
CA PHE A 32 9.78 -8.16 2.61
C PHE A 32 10.01 -7.10 3.70
N TRP A 33 9.02 -6.22 3.89
CA TRP A 33 9.09 -5.16 4.90
C TRP A 33 7.71 -4.88 5.50
N LEU A 34 7.56 -5.17 6.79
CA LEU A 34 6.36 -4.91 7.60
C LEU A 34 6.70 -4.87 9.12
N GLY A 35 7.97 -4.61 9.46
CA GLY A 35 8.47 -4.72 10.83
C GLY A 35 8.37 -3.42 11.64
N ASP A 36 8.47 -2.29 10.96
CA ASP A 36 8.69 -0.99 11.60
C ASP A 36 7.45 -0.52 12.39
N ASN A 37 7.69 0.17 13.51
CA ASN A 37 6.62 0.85 14.23
C ASN A 37 6.10 2.02 13.40
N GLY A 38 4.81 2.31 13.49
CA GLY A 38 4.14 3.33 12.69
C GLY A 38 2.92 2.79 11.98
N LEU A 39 2.29 3.66 11.18
CA LEU A 39 1.12 3.33 10.40
C LEU A 39 1.51 2.83 9.01
N HIS A 40 1.26 1.57 8.72
CA HIS A 40 1.39 1.01 7.37
C HIS A 40 0.04 1.13 6.66
N VAL A 41 0.00 1.87 5.55
CA VAL A 41 -1.18 1.98 4.68
C VAL A 41 -0.85 1.23 3.39
N ILE A 42 -1.40 0.04 3.26
CA ILE A 42 -1.04 -0.93 2.22
C ILE A 42 -2.17 -1.03 1.20
N TYR A 43 -1.88 -0.71 -0.04
CA TYR A 43 -2.77 -0.92 -1.18
C TYR A 43 -2.41 -2.23 -1.89
N PHE A 44 -3.33 -3.19 -1.88
CA PHE A 44 -3.25 -4.44 -2.62
C PHE A 44 -3.85 -4.27 -4.01
N ASP A 45 -2.98 -4.31 -5.01
CA ASP A 45 -3.27 -4.03 -6.40
C ASP A 45 -2.93 -5.25 -7.29
N ASN A 46 -3.71 -5.42 -8.35
CA ASN A 46 -3.47 -6.43 -9.36
C ASN A 46 -3.39 -5.78 -10.75
N THR A 47 -2.35 -6.08 -11.54
CA THR A 47 -2.17 -5.48 -12.87
C THR A 47 -3.32 -5.76 -13.84
N LEU A 48 -4.03 -6.88 -13.65
CA LEU A 48 -5.18 -7.30 -14.45
C LEU A 48 -6.54 -6.85 -13.87
N CYS A 49 -6.57 -5.99 -12.84
CA CYS A 49 -7.78 -5.57 -12.14
C CYS A 49 -8.32 -4.21 -12.64
N PRO A 50 -9.44 -4.15 -13.39
CA PRO A 50 -9.98 -2.89 -13.89
C PRO A 50 -10.47 -1.93 -12.79
N ALA A 51 -10.96 -2.48 -11.66
CA ALA A 51 -11.37 -1.68 -10.51
C ALA A 51 -10.17 -0.97 -9.84
N CYS A 52 -9.02 -1.62 -9.83
CA CYS A 52 -7.77 -1.09 -9.29
C CYS A 52 -7.30 0.10 -10.14
N ARG A 53 -7.31 -0.03 -11.47
CA ARG A 53 -7.02 1.07 -12.41
C ARG A 53 -7.91 2.30 -12.23
N ARG A 54 -9.18 2.11 -11.82
CA ARG A 54 -10.05 3.23 -11.45
C ARG A 54 -9.66 3.82 -10.09
N PHE A 55 -9.34 2.98 -9.12
CA PHE A 55 -8.96 3.38 -7.78
C PHE A 55 -7.60 4.10 -7.73
N ASP A 56 -6.68 3.85 -8.66
CA ASP A 56 -5.41 4.56 -8.79
C ASP A 56 -5.60 6.09 -8.86
N LYS A 57 -6.69 6.56 -9.49
CA LYS A 57 -7.09 7.97 -9.57
C LYS A 57 -7.42 8.60 -8.22
N VAL A 58 -7.65 7.77 -7.20
CA VAL A 58 -7.89 8.17 -5.81
C VAL A 58 -6.64 7.92 -4.98
N TRP A 59 -6.01 6.76 -5.12
CA TRP A 59 -4.85 6.34 -4.33
C TRP A 59 -3.65 7.27 -4.49
N PHE A 60 -3.20 7.54 -5.72
CA PHE A 60 -2.00 8.35 -5.92
C PHE A 60 -2.16 9.79 -5.43
N PRO A 61 -3.25 10.53 -5.76
CA PRO A 61 -3.47 11.86 -5.20
C PRO A 61 -3.61 11.86 -3.67
N PHE A 62 -4.18 10.80 -3.10
CA PHE A 62 -4.28 10.64 -1.65
C PHE A 62 -2.88 10.54 -1.01
N VAL A 63 -2.00 9.71 -1.56
CA VAL A 63 -0.63 9.56 -1.05
C VAL A 63 0.14 10.87 -1.21
N GLU A 64 0.11 11.49 -2.40
CA GLU A 64 0.80 12.76 -2.67
C GLU A 64 0.38 13.87 -1.70
N LYS A 65 -0.93 14.00 -1.43
CA LYS A 65 -1.46 15.01 -0.49
C LYS A 65 -0.99 14.80 0.95
N ASN A 66 -0.77 13.55 1.37
CA ASN A 66 -0.47 13.21 2.76
C ASN A 66 1.00 12.90 3.02
N ALA A 67 1.80 12.65 1.97
CA ALA A 67 3.18 12.20 2.09
C ALA A 67 4.07 13.20 2.85
N ASP A 68 3.93 14.49 2.60
CA ASP A 68 4.76 15.52 3.24
C ASP A 68 4.53 15.59 4.77
N GLN A 69 3.33 15.25 5.22
CA GLN A 69 2.93 15.25 6.63
C GLN A 69 2.92 13.85 7.25
N ALA A 70 3.43 12.85 6.52
CA ALA A 70 3.24 11.44 6.85
C ALA A 70 3.91 10.99 8.15
N GLY A 71 4.73 11.81 8.83
CA GLY A 71 5.35 11.45 10.11
C GLY A 71 5.97 10.05 10.07
N ASN A 72 5.44 9.16 10.91
CA ASN A 72 5.74 7.73 10.98
C ASN A 72 4.69 6.84 10.26
N THR A 73 4.28 7.25 9.06
CA THR A 73 3.37 6.54 8.17
C THR A 73 4.13 6.06 6.93
N TYR A 74 3.81 4.86 6.52
CA TYR A 74 4.37 4.18 5.36
C TYR A 74 3.28 3.84 4.37
N PHE A 75 3.27 4.55 3.23
CA PHE A 75 2.39 4.22 2.11
C PHE A 75 3.05 3.14 1.25
N MET A 76 2.32 2.05 1.03
CA MET A 76 2.85 0.84 0.41
C MET A 76 1.90 0.34 -0.67
N ILE A 77 2.44 -0.28 -1.71
CA ILE A 77 1.67 -1.03 -2.71
C ILE A 77 2.21 -2.45 -2.76
N ALA A 78 1.35 -3.43 -2.53
CA ALA A 78 1.60 -4.82 -2.88
C ALA A 78 0.99 -5.07 -4.26
N LEU A 79 1.83 -5.10 -5.28
CA LEU A 79 1.44 -5.26 -6.67
C LEU A 79 1.75 -6.67 -7.16
N CYS A 80 0.74 -7.39 -7.66
CA CYS A 80 0.89 -8.68 -8.33
C CYS A 80 0.13 -8.66 -9.66
N ASN A 81 0.25 -9.70 -10.50
CA ASN A 81 -0.59 -9.78 -11.69
C ASN A 81 -2.02 -10.22 -11.35
N TRP A 82 -2.13 -11.27 -10.53
CA TRP A 82 -3.42 -11.78 -10.04
C TRP A 82 -3.27 -12.52 -8.69
N PHE A 83 -3.27 -11.73 -7.61
CA PHE A 83 -3.10 -12.15 -6.22
C PHE A 83 -1.81 -12.97 -6.02
N ALA A 84 -1.71 -13.67 -4.88
CA ALA A 84 -0.57 -14.52 -4.57
C ALA A 84 -0.30 -15.63 -5.61
N LYS A 85 -1.32 -16.06 -6.35
CA LYS A 85 -1.23 -17.15 -7.35
C LYS A 85 -0.43 -16.75 -8.60
N GLN A 86 -0.45 -15.47 -8.98
CA GLN A 86 0.29 -14.96 -10.13
C GLN A 86 1.10 -13.73 -9.70
N CYS A 87 2.16 -14.00 -8.93
CA CYS A 87 3.07 -12.97 -8.44
C CYS A 87 4.51 -13.48 -8.46
N ASP A 88 5.38 -12.83 -9.23
CA ASP A 88 6.81 -13.14 -9.31
C ASP A 88 7.65 -12.40 -8.26
N SER A 89 7.02 -11.58 -7.42
CA SER A 89 7.64 -10.93 -6.26
C SER A 89 7.26 -11.64 -4.97
N GLU A 90 8.25 -12.26 -4.30
CA GLU A 90 8.05 -12.88 -2.98
C GLU A 90 7.55 -11.89 -1.92
N PRO A 91 8.13 -10.66 -1.78
CA PRO A 91 7.66 -9.68 -0.82
C PRO A 91 6.17 -9.32 -0.99
N ALA A 92 5.73 -9.12 -2.23
CA ALA A 92 4.34 -8.81 -2.54
C ALA A 92 3.42 -9.99 -2.27
N ARG A 93 3.80 -11.19 -2.78
CA ARG A 93 3.05 -12.43 -2.58
C ARG A 93 2.79 -12.70 -1.09
N ARG A 94 3.83 -12.54 -0.28
CA ARG A 94 3.75 -12.76 1.17
C ARG A 94 2.79 -11.81 1.86
N LEU A 95 2.69 -10.55 1.41
CA LEU A 95 1.67 -9.64 1.94
C LEU A 95 0.26 -10.10 1.58
N PHE A 96 0.02 -10.52 0.33
CA PHE A 96 -1.30 -11.05 -0.07
C PHE A 96 -1.71 -12.25 0.81
N GLU A 97 -0.77 -13.13 1.13
CA GLU A 97 -0.98 -14.29 2.01
C GLU A 97 -1.22 -13.88 3.47
N ILE A 98 -0.39 -13.01 4.05
CA ILE A 98 -0.52 -12.56 5.44
C ILE A 98 -1.86 -11.88 5.72
N PHE A 99 -2.34 -11.08 4.77
CA PHE A 99 -3.58 -10.31 4.91
C PHE A 99 -4.81 -11.00 4.32
N ASP A 100 -4.65 -12.24 3.84
CA ASP A 100 -5.72 -13.07 3.30
C ASP A 100 -6.53 -12.35 2.19
N VAL A 101 -5.81 -11.69 1.27
CA VAL A 101 -6.41 -10.81 0.27
C VAL A 101 -6.83 -11.61 -0.97
N HIS A 102 -8.15 -11.72 -1.14
CA HIS A 102 -8.79 -12.44 -2.24
C HIS A 102 -9.61 -11.52 -3.18
N VAL A 103 -9.66 -10.22 -2.85
CA VAL A 103 -10.37 -9.18 -3.62
C VAL A 103 -9.44 -7.98 -3.78
N SER A 104 -9.44 -7.36 -4.97
CA SER A 104 -8.70 -6.11 -5.23
C SER A 104 -9.59 -5.08 -5.93
N PRO A 105 -9.42 -3.77 -5.66
CA PRO A 105 -8.44 -3.21 -4.73
C PRO A 105 -8.79 -3.55 -3.27
N THR A 106 -7.77 -3.74 -2.42
CA THR A 106 -7.94 -3.86 -0.97
C THR A 106 -6.97 -2.91 -0.29
N ILE A 107 -7.44 -2.20 0.74
CA ILE A 107 -6.63 -1.27 1.51
C ILE A 107 -6.57 -1.75 2.94
N VAL A 108 -5.36 -1.85 3.48
CA VAL A 108 -5.12 -2.17 4.88
C VAL A 108 -4.44 -1.01 5.57
N PHE A 109 -5.02 -0.58 6.70
CA PHE A 109 -4.39 0.32 7.66
C PHE A 109 -3.91 -0.54 8.83
N LEU A 110 -2.62 -0.52 9.12
CA LEU A 110 -2.01 -1.32 10.18
C LEU A 110 -1.11 -0.44 11.05
N LEU A 111 -1.54 -0.15 12.27
CA LEU A 111 -0.73 0.57 13.27
C LEU A 111 0.10 -0.44 14.07
N ARG A 112 1.42 -0.28 14.02
CA ARG A 112 2.37 -1.06 14.80
C ARG A 112 3.02 -0.20 15.88
N GLU A 113 3.07 -0.72 17.11
CA GLU A 113 3.75 -0.10 18.25
C GLU A 113 4.50 -1.17 19.04
N ASN A 114 5.74 -0.88 19.44
CA ASN A 114 6.62 -1.80 20.17
C ASN A 114 6.72 -3.19 19.51
N GLY A 115 6.80 -3.22 18.18
CA GLY A 115 6.93 -4.44 17.39
C GLY A 115 5.64 -5.27 17.26
N LYS A 116 4.51 -4.80 17.80
CA LYS A 116 3.21 -5.49 17.79
C LYS A 116 2.17 -4.72 17.00
N VAL A 117 1.17 -5.42 16.47
CA VAL A 117 0.00 -4.79 15.87
C VAL A 117 -0.90 -4.26 16.97
N LYS A 118 -1.10 -2.93 17.03
CA LYS A 118 -2.00 -2.28 17.98
C LYS A 118 -3.41 -2.15 17.41
N LYS A 119 -3.52 -1.82 16.13
CA LYS A 119 -4.80 -1.61 15.44
C LYS A 119 -4.67 -1.98 13.97
N SER A 120 -5.72 -2.57 13.42
CA SER A 120 -5.80 -2.89 11.99
C SER A 120 -7.20 -2.61 11.45
N PHE A 121 -7.28 -2.19 10.20
CA PHE A 121 -8.53 -2.06 9.45
C PHE A 121 -8.29 -2.52 8.01
N LYS A 122 -9.11 -3.46 7.51
CA LYS A 122 -9.09 -3.96 6.14
C LYS A 122 -10.36 -3.51 5.43
N ASN A 123 -10.21 -2.87 4.27
CA ASN A 123 -11.31 -2.53 3.37
C ASN A 123 -11.13 -3.25 2.04
N GLU A 124 -12.05 -4.16 1.72
CA GLU A 124 -12.13 -4.79 0.40
C GLU A 124 -12.98 -3.93 -0.54
N GLY A 125 -12.51 -3.78 -1.77
CA GLY A 125 -13.11 -2.89 -2.77
C GLY A 125 -12.56 -1.46 -2.70
N SER A 126 -12.95 -0.65 -3.69
CA SER A 126 -12.48 0.73 -3.81
C SER A 126 -12.99 1.60 -2.67
N MET A 127 -12.12 2.42 -2.11
CA MET A 127 -12.50 3.49 -1.18
C MET A 127 -12.68 4.81 -1.95
N THR A 128 -13.59 5.67 -1.49
CA THR A 128 -13.62 7.06 -1.97
C THR A 128 -12.49 7.86 -1.32
N MET A 129 -12.13 9.01 -1.91
CA MET A 129 -11.14 9.94 -1.32
C MET A 129 -11.52 10.35 0.11
N GLU A 130 -12.81 10.60 0.34
CA GLU A 130 -13.35 10.94 1.65
C GLU A 130 -13.15 9.80 2.65
N LYS A 131 -13.53 8.56 2.27
CA LYS A 131 -13.37 7.38 3.14
C LYS A 131 -11.89 7.12 3.47
N LEU A 132 -11.00 7.22 2.49
CA LEU A 132 -9.55 7.10 2.71
C LEU A 132 -9.04 8.14 3.69
N THR A 133 -9.41 9.40 3.47
CA THR A 133 -8.99 10.53 4.31
C THR A 133 -9.49 10.38 5.74
N LEU A 134 -10.78 10.08 5.94
CA LEU A 134 -11.35 9.88 7.27
C LEU A 134 -10.71 8.70 8.00
N THR A 135 -10.52 7.58 7.29
CA THR A 135 -9.85 6.40 7.88
C THR A 135 -8.42 6.72 8.27
N TYR A 136 -7.68 7.42 7.42
CA TYR A 136 -6.31 7.83 7.71
C TYR A 136 -6.23 8.72 8.96
N VAL A 137 -7.08 9.74 9.04
CA VAL A 137 -7.16 10.64 10.22
C VAL A 137 -7.47 9.85 11.50
N LEU A 138 -8.38 8.88 11.45
CA LEU A 138 -8.70 8.03 12.61
C LEU A 138 -7.52 7.17 13.10
N PHE A 139 -6.56 6.86 12.24
CA PHE A 139 -5.36 6.13 12.61
C PHE A 139 -4.24 7.07 13.07
N THR A 140 -4.12 8.26 12.49
CA THR A 140 -3.06 9.22 12.86
C THR A 140 -3.39 10.03 14.12
N MET A 141 -4.66 10.22 14.48
CA MET A 141 -5.06 10.84 15.75
C MET A 141 -4.77 9.97 16.98
N GLN A 142 -4.47 8.69 16.80
CA GLN A 142 -4.28 7.69 17.87
C GLN A 142 -2.82 7.23 17.99
N ALA A 143 -1.93 7.78 17.16
CA ALA A 143 -0.51 7.45 17.05
C ALA A 143 0.36 8.48 17.78
#